data_AF-C2EP73-F1
#
_entry.id   AF-C2EP73-F1
#
_cell.length_a   1.000
_cell.length_b   1.000
_cell.length_c   1.000
_cell.angle_alpha   90.00
_cell.angle_beta   90.00
_cell.angle_gamma   90.00
#
_symmetry.space_group_name_H-M   'P 1'
#
loop_
_entity.id
_entity.type
_entity.pdbx_description
1 polymer ?
#
loop_
_entity_poly.entity_id
_entity_poly.type
_entity_poly.pdbx_seq_one_letter_code
_entity_poly.pdbx_strand_id
1 'polypeptide(L)'
;MLKMSKANKRKRMKYYLGAGIFIILTLFQLFILGQHLLNDAGWGQILKDVIWTVLLLLVTLGDYAIAKDVGTPDDDDERDNYIEMKTEHQLMKITMVLLWVLGAVFLAGGIILAKNSGVNTLVSALILVAIVLLTLWTLLIVIELILFAINYHRD
;
A
#
# COMPACT_ATOMS: atom_id res chain seq x y z
N MET A 1 11.13 -20.67 22.18
CA MET A 1 11.32 -20.39 20.74
C MET A 1 11.06 -21.65 19.92
N LEU A 2 9.83 -21.83 19.44
CA LEU A 2 9.50 -22.87 18.46
C LEU A 2 10.05 -22.44 17.10
N LYS A 3 11.03 -23.19 16.58
CA LYS A 3 11.68 -22.89 15.31
C LYS A 3 10.69 -23.14 14.16
N MET A 4 10.37 -22.10 13.40
CA MET A 4 9.43 -22.18 12.28
C MET A 4 9.87 -23.25 11.26
N SER A 5 8.94 -24.12 10.87
CA SER A 5 9.19 -25.17 9.87
C SER A 5 9.75 -24.58 8.57
N LYS A 6 10.72 -25.27 7.94
CA LYS A 6 11.28 -24.89 6.63
C LYS A 6 10.19 -24.71 5.56
N ALA A 7 9.09 -25.45 5.64
CA ALA A 7 7.95 -25.33 4.73
C ALA A 7 7.19 -24.02 4.94
N ASN A 8 6.91 -23.66 6.19
CA ASN A 8 6.28 -22.37 6.55
C ASN A 8 7.21 -21.20 6.20
N LYS A 9 8.52 -21.37 6.42
CA LYS A 9 9.55 -20.38 6.06
C LYS A 9 9.51 -20.05 4.56
N ARG A 10 9.46 -21.08 3.72
CA ARG A 10 9.34 -20.93 2.26
C ARG A 10 7.99 -20.36 1.82
N LYS A 11 6.88 -20.80 2.44
CA LYS A 11 5.54 -20.30 2.12
C LYS A 11 5.41 -18.81 2.42
N ARG A 12 5.88 -18.38 3.59
CA ARG A 12 5.93 -16.97 4.01
C ARG A 12 6.71 -16.09 3.03
N MET A 13 7.91 -16.53 2.64
CA MET A 13 8.76 -15.82 1.68
C MET A 13 8.07 -15.62 0.31
N LYS A 14 7.31 -16.61 -0.16
CA LYS A 14 6.58 -16.50 -1.44
C LYS A 14 5.55 -15.37 -1.41
N TYR A 15 4.76 -15.26 -0.33
CA TYR A 15 3.76 -14.20 -0.20
C TYR A 15 4.41 -12.83 -0.03
N TYR A 16 5.55 -12.71 0.68
CA TYR A 16 6.30 -11.46 0.73
C TYR A 16 6.83 -11.03 -0.64
N LEU A 17 7.35 -11.97 -1.42
CA LEU A 17 7.84 -11.69 -2.75
C LEU A 17 6.69 -11.33 -3.70
N GLY A 18 5.53 -11.95 -3.54
CA GLY A 18 4.27 -11.56 -4.18
C GLY A 18 3.89 -10.12 -3.87
N ALA A 19 3.75 -9.77 -2.58
CA ALA A 19 3.45 -8.41 -2.14
C ALA A 19 4.47 -7.39 -2.68
N GLY A 20 5.77 -7.73 -2.67
CA GLY A 20 6.84 -6.90 -3.22
C GLY A 20 6.76 -6.68 -4.74
N ILE A 21 6.27 -7.65 -5.51
CA ILE A 21 6.05 -7.46 -6.95
C ILE A 21 4.81 -6.59 -7.19
N PHE A 22 3.70 -6.92 -6.52
CA PHE A 22 2.44 -6.20 -6.72
C PHE A 22 2.49 -4.75 -6.24
N ILE A 23 3.31 -4.43 -5.25
CA ILE A 23 3.51 -3.05 -4.83
C ILE A 23 4.26 -2.21 -5.87
N ILE A 24 5.25 -2.79 -6.54
CA ILE A 24 5.96 -2.13 -7.65
C ILE A 24 4.99 -1.89 -8.82
N LEU A 25 4.17 -2.89 -9.15
CA LEU A 25 3.13 -2.75 -10.16
C LEU A 25 2.10 -1.67 -9.78
N THR A 26 1.75 -1.57 -8.50
CA THR A 26 0.85 -0.53 -7.98
C THR A 26 1.44 0.86 -8.18
N LEU A 27 2.72 1.06 -7.88
CA LEU A 27 3.41 2.34 -8.12
C LEU A 27 3.39 2.72 -9.60
N PHE A 28 3.68 1.76 -10.48
CA PHE A 28 3.65 1.98 -11.92
C PHE A 28 2.23 2.32 -12.41
N GLN A 29 1.22 1.63 -11.88
CA GLN A 29 -0.18 1.89 -12.23
C GLN A 29 -0.67 3.25 -11.73
N LEU A 30 -0.27 3.68 -10.53
CA LEU A 30 -0.56 5.02 -10.01
C LEU A 30 0.04 6.11 -10.90
N PHE A 31 1.26 5.89 -11.40
CA PHE A 31 1.89 6.80 -12.36
C PHE A 31 1.10 6.89 -13.67
N ILE A 32 0.69 5.75 -14.24
CA ILE A 32 -0.14 5.71 -15.47
C ILE A 32 -1.48 6.42 -15.25
N LEU A 33 -2.17 6.12 -14.14
CA LEU A 33 -3.44 6.76 -13.80
C LEU A 33 -3.27 8.27 -13.69
N GLY A 34 -2.21 8.74 -13.05
CA GLY A 34 -1.91 10.17 -12.96
C GLY A 34 -1.67 10.82 -14.32
N GLN A 35 -0.90 10.18 -15.19
CA GLN A 35 -0.68 10.66 -16.56
C GLN A 35 -1.99 10.73 -17.35
N HIS A 36 -2.83 9.71 -17.26
CA HIS A 36 -4.11 9.70 -17.98
C HIS A 36 -5.10 10.74 -17.44
N LEU A 37 -5.10 10.98 -16.13
CA LEU A 37 -5.91 12.03 -15.53
C LEU A 37 -5.45 13.44 -15.90
N LEU A 38 -4.14 13.68 -15.97
CA LEU A 38 -3.58 15.01 -16.27
C LEU A 38 -3.61 15.35 -17.76
N ASN A 39 -3.60 14.35 -18.65
CA ASN A 39 -3.60 14.54 -20.11
C ASN A 39 -4.99 14.35 -20.75
N ASP A 40 -6.07 14.44 -19.97
CA ASP A 40 -7.46 14.30 -20.44
C ASP A 40 -7.70 13.03 -21.27
N ALA A 41 -7.14 11.89 -20.83
CA ALA A 41 -7.43 10.61 -21.44
C ALA A 41 -8.93 10.29 -21.35
N GLY A 42 -9.43 9.47 -22.27
CA GLY A 42 -10.85 9.11 -22.28
C GLY A 42 -11.30 8.46 -20.97
N TRP A 43 -12.50 8.79 -20.49
CA TRP A 43 -13.05 8.30 -19.22
C TRP A 43 -13.05 6.76 -19.08
N GLY A 44 -13.23 6.03 -20.18
CA GLY A 44 -13.12 4.57 -20.17
C GLY A 44 -11.72 4.07 -19.82
N GLN A 45 -10.68 4.78 -20.27
CA GLN A 45 -9.29 4.48 -19.93
C GLN A 45 -9.02 4.80 -18.46
N ILE A 46 -9.43 5.99 -17.98
CA ILE A 46 -9.30 6.39 -16.57
C ILE A 46 -9.99 5.38 -15.64
N LEU A 47 -11.22 4.96 -15.96
CA LEU A 47 -11.96 3.99 -15.16
C LEU A 47 -11.24 2.64 -15.11
N LYS A 48 -10.74 2.17 -16.25
CA LYS A 48 -9.95 0.94 -16.33
C LYS A 48 -8.71 1.03 -15.44
N ASP A 49 -8.01 2.17 -15.43
CA ASP A 49 -6.81 2.36 -14.64
C ASP A 49 -7.08 2.45 -13.13
N VAL A 50 -8.21 3.03 -12.73
CA VAL A 50 -8.68 3.01 -11.35
C VAL A 50 -8.97 1.58 -10.89
N ILE A 51 -9.69 0.79 -11.70
CA ILE A 51 -10.01 -0.61 -11.38
C ILE A 51 -8.71 -1.42 -11.21
N TRP A 52 -7.75 -1.28 -12.12
CA TRP A 52 -6.46 -1.96 -12.01
C TRP A 52 -5.67 -1.53 -10.77
N THR A 53 -5.65 -0.23 -10.46
CA THR A 53 -5.01 0.27 -9.22
C THR A 53 -5.61 -0.42 -7.99
N VAL A 54 -6.94 -0.49 -7.89
CA VAL A 54 -7.63 -1.12 -6.76
C VAL A 54 -7.32 -2.62 -6.68
N LEU A 55 -7.34 -3.34 -7.81
CA LEU A 55 -7.02 -4.77 -7.83
C LEU A 55 -5.59 -5.04 -7.38
N LEU A 56 -4.61 -4.26 -7.86
CA LEU A 56 -3.20 -4.42 -7.46
C LEU A 56 -3.00 -4.14 -5.96
N LEU A 57 -3.68 -3.13 -5.43
CA LEU A 57 -3.68 -2.83 -4.00
C LEU A 57 -4.24 -3.99 -3.17
N LEU A 58 -5.40 -4.55 -3.56
CA LEU A 58 -6.01 -5.67 -2.86
C LEU A 58 -5.12 -6.91 -2.84
N VAL A 59 -4.48 -7.22 -3.97
CA VAL A 59 -3.54 -8.36 -4.04
C VAL A 59 -2.30 -8.10 -3.17
N THR A 60 -1.73 -6.89 -3.23
CA THR A 60 -0.58 -6.51 -2.38
C THR A 60 -0.89 -6.67 -0.90
N LEU A 61 -2.04 -6.14 -0.46
CA LEU A 61 -2.47 -6.22 0.94
C LEU A 61 -2.84 -7.65 1.36
N GLY A 62 -3.47 -8.41 0.46
CA GLY A 62 -3.81 -9.81 0.70
C GLY A 62 -2.57 -10.68 0.88
N ASP A 63 -1.60 -10.57 -0.03
CA ASP A 63 -0.32 -11.27 0.09
C ASP A 63 0.45 -10.86 1.35
N TYR A 64 0.45 -9.56 1.70
CA TYR A 64 1.09 -9.08 2.91
C TYR A 64 0.42 -9.63 4.19
N ALA A 65 -0.92 -9.67 4.24
CA ALA A 65 -1.66 -10.23 5.37
C ALA A 65 -1.37 -11.73 5.54
N ILE A 66 -1.43 -12.50 4.44
CA ILE A 66 -1.12 -13.94 4.48
C ILE A 66 0.34 -14.17 4.89
N ALA A 67 1.28 -13.36 4.42
CA ALA A 67 2.68 -13.46 4.84
C ALA A 67 2.88 -13.20 6.34
N LYS A 68 2.05 -12.34 6.95
CA LYS A 68 2.07 -12.09 8.39
C LYS A 68 1.59 -13.30 9.19
N ASP A 69 0.53 -13.97 8.74
CA ASP A 69 -0.13 -15.07 9.46
C ASP A 69 0.57 -16.44 9.32
N VAL A 70 1.44 -16.62 8.31
CA VAL A 70 2.14 -17.91 8.13
C VAL A 70 3.19 -18.13 9.24
N GLY A 71 2.86 -19.03 10.17
CA GLY A 71 3.81 -19.59 11.14
C GLY A 71 3.85 -18.87 12.50
N THR A 72 2.86 -18.03 12.79
CA THR A 72 2.63 -17.40 14.10
C THR A 72 1.93 -18.41 15.03
N PRO A 73 2.55 -18.86 16.14
CA PRO A 73 1.84 -19.59 17.20
C PRO A 73 0.91 -18.63 17.95
N ASP A 74 -0.29 -19.07 18.32
CA ASP A 74 -1.32 -18.24 18.97
C ASP A 74 -0.92 -17.66 20.35
N ASP A 75 0.22 -18.09 20.94
CA ASP A 75 0.55 -17.88 22.36
C ASP A 75 1.80 -17.02 22.66
N ASP A 76 2.54 -16.50 21.68
CA ASP A 76 3.83 -15.78 21.93
C ASP A 76 3.69 -14.23 21.95
N ASP A 77 2.47 -13.69 21.94
CA ASP A 77 2.20 -12.23 21.86
C ASP A 77 2.23 -11.49 23.22
N GLU A 78 2.47 -12.17 24.34
CA GLU A 78 2.41 -11.56 25.66
C GLU A 78 3.81 -11.32 26.25
N ARG A 79 4.26 -10.06 26.25
CA ARG A 79 4.43 -9.27 27.50
C ARG A 79 5.65 -8.33 27.63
N ASP A 80 6.77 -8.50 26.91
CA ASP A 80 8.02 -7.78 27.32
C ASP A 80 8.57 -6.64 26.43
N ASN A 81 7.90 -6.20 25.34
CA ASN A 81 8.35 -5.06 24.50
C ASN A 81 7.39 -3.84 24.50
N TYR A 82 6.53 -3.71 25.51
CA TYR A 82 5.19 -3.15 25.32
C TYR A 82 5.01 -1.62 25.36
N ILE A 83 5.99 -0.80 25.74
CA ILE A 83 5.69 0.63 26.06
C ILE A 83 6.37 1.66 25.15
N GLU A 84 7.63 1.49 24.72
CA GLU A 84 8.26 2.45 23.78
C GLU A 84 7.93 2.15 22.31
N MET A 85 7.80 0.88 21.94
CA MET A 85 7.50 0.43 20.58
C MET A 85 6.05 0.73 20.14
N LYS A 86 5.14 0.98 21.10
CA LYS A 86 3.70 1.17 20.84
C LYS A 86 3.40 2.54 20.24
N THR A 87 4.11 3.59 20.66
CA THR A 87 3.84 4.97 20.23
C THR A 87 4.33 5.20 18.80
N GLU A 88 5.52 4.71 18.45
CA GLU A 88 6.04 4.78 17.09
C GLU A 88 5.25 3.90 16.12
N HIS A 89 4.86 2.69 16.55
CA HIS A 89 4.05 1.81 15.71
C HIS A 89 2.62 2.34 15.52
N GLN A 90 2.02 2.95 16.56
CA GLN A 90 0.72 3.61 16.45
C GLN A 90 0.79 4.83 15.53
N LEU A 91 1.83 5.67 15.66
CA LEU A 91 2.01 6.83 14.79
C LEU A 91 2.17 6.41 13.32
N MET A 92 2.94 5.35 13.06
CA MET A 92 3.07 4.78 11.71
C MET A 92 1.73 4.28 11.17
N LYS A 93 0.95 3.54 11.97
CA LYS A 93 -0.39 3.08 11.57
C LYS A 93 -1.34 4.25 11.26
N ILE A 94 -1.36 5.27 12.12
CA ILE A 94 -2.18 6.46 11.92
C ILE A 94 -1.74 7.19 10.63
N THR A 95 -0.44 7.34 10.42
CA THR A 95 0.12 7.97 9.22
C THR A 95 -0.26 7.21 7.95
N MET A 96 -0.15 5.88 7.95
CA MET A 96 -0.58 5.05 6.82
C MET A 96 -2.08 5.22 6.54
N VAL A 97 -2.94 5.20 7.56
CA VAL A 97 -4.38 5.40 7.37
C VAL A 97 -4.67 6.79 6.81
N LEU A 98 -4.04 7.84 7.36
CA LEU A 98 -4.24 9.21 6.89
C LEU A 98 -3.81 9.41 5.45
N LEU A 99 -2.62 8.93 5.07
CA LEU A 99 -2.12 9.04 3.70
C LEU A 99 -3.05 8.34 2.71
N TRP A 100 -3.55 7.15 3.07
CA TRP A 100 -4.50 6.42 2.23
C TRP A 100 -5.85 7.13 2.11
N VAL A 101 -6.47 7.51 3.23
CA VAL A 101 -7.79 8.14 3.23
C VAL A 101 -7.74 9.48 2.48
N LEU A 102 -6.78 10.35 2.83
CA LEU A 102 -6.66 11.66 2.19
C LEU A 102 -6.30 11.51 0.70
N GLY A 103 -5.38 10.60 0.37
CA GLY A 103 -5.02 10.30 -1.01
C GLY A 103 -6.23 9.83 -1.83
N ALA A 104 -6.99 8.87 -1.31
CA ALA A 104 -8.18 8.35 -1.98
C ALA A 104 -9.29 9.41 -2.13
N VAL A 105 -9.54 10.21 -1.09
CA VAL A 105 -10.55 11.29 -1.12
C VAL A 105 -10.16 12.37 -2.14
N PHE A 106 -8.91 12.82 -2.14
CA PHE A 106 -8.46 13.81 -3.13
C PHE A 106 -8.45 13.24 -4.54
N LEU A 107 -8.12 11.97 -4.72
CA LEU A 107 -8.17 11.32 -6.03
C LEU A 107 -9.61 11.24 -6.55
N ALA A 108 -10.53 10.73 -5.74
CA ALA A 108 -11.95 10.63 -6.09
C ALA A 108 -12.56 12.00 -6.34
N GLY A 109 -12.29 12.98 -5.47
CA GLY A 109 -12.73 14.37 -5.64
C GLY A 109 -12.17 15.00 -6.90
N GLY A 110 -10.88 14.81 -7.18
CA GLY A 110 -10.22 15.27 -8.40
C GLY A 110 -10.83 14.68 -9.66
N ILE A 111 -11.09 13.36 -9.68
CA ILE A 111 -11.75 12.66 -10.79
C ILE A 111 -13.18 13.19 -11.02
N ILE A 112 -13.96 13.36 -9.96
CA ILE A 112 -15.34 13.87 -10.05
C ILE A 112 -15.36 15.31 -10.58
N LEU A 113 -14.46 16.16 -10.08
CA LEU A 113 -14.35 17.55 -10.53
C LEU A 113 -13.86 17.63 -11.98
N ALA A 114 -12.86 16.83 -12.36
CA ALA A 114 -12.36 16.72 -13.73
C ALA A 114 -13.51 16.35 -14.70
N LYS A 115 -14.37 15.41 -14.30
CA LYS A 115 -15.52 14.99 -15.10
C LYS A 115 -16.55 16.09 -15.32
N ASN A 116 -16.80 16.90 -14.29
CA ASN A 116 -17.86 17.91 -14.34
C ASN A 116 -17.38 19.24 -14.92
N SER A 117 -16.10 19.58 -14.73
CA SER A 117 -15.57 20.93 -14.98
C SER A 117 -14.34 20.95 -15.91
N GLY A 118 -13.88 19.80 -16.39
CA GLY A 118 -12.62 19.65 -17.11
C GLY A 118 -11.39 19.73 -16.20
N VAL A 119 -10.21 19.46 -16.77
CA VAL A 119 -8.93 19.51 -16.05
C VAL A 119 -8.43 20.96 -16.00
N ASN A 120 -8.70 21.63 -14.89
CA ASN A 120 -8.20 22.98 -14.58
C ASN A 120 -7.11 22.92 -13.49
N THR A 121 -6.48 24.05 -13.19
CA THR A 121 -5.37 24.13 -12.21
C THR A 121 -5.70 23.53 -10.84
N LEU A 122 -6.92 23.74 -10.35
CA LEU A 122 -7.36 23.19 -9.06
C LEU A 122 -7.51 21.67 -9.13
N VAL A 123 -8.12 21.16 -10.19
CA VAL A 123 -8.28 19.72 -10.44
C VAL A 123 -6.92 19.03 -10.54
N SER A 124 -5.99 19.61 -11.32
CA SER A 124 -4.63 19.08 -11.45
C SER A 124 -3.89 19.09 -10.11
N ALA A 125 -4.04 20.15 -9.30
CA ALA A 125 -3.44 20.21 -7.97
C ALA A 125 -3.98 19.11 -7.04
N LEU A 126 -5.30 18.87 -7.04
CA LEU A 126 -5.92 17.81 -6.24
C LEU A 126 -5.42 16.42 -6.65
N ILE A 127 -5.37 16.14 -7.96
CA ILE A 127 -4.88 14.86 -8.49
C ILE A 127 -3.41 14.66 -8.13
N LEU A 128 -2.58 15.70 -8.28
CA LEU A 128 -1.16 15.63 -7.94
C LEU A 128 -0.94 15.35 -6.45
N VAL A 129 -1.63 16.09 -5.57
CA VAL A 129 -1.58 15.87 -4.12
C VAL A 129 -2.03 14.44 -3.78
N ALA A 130 -3.11 13.96 -4.41
CA ALA A 130 -3.60 12.60 -4.21
C ALA A 130 -2.56 11.54 -4.58
N ILE A 131 -1.94 11.66 -5.75
CA ILE A 131 -0.90 10.73 -6.22
C ILE A 131 0.30 10.74 -5.28
N VAL A 132 0.74 11.92 -4.82
CA VAL A 132 1.85 12.04 -3.87
C VAL A 132 1.51 11.32 -2.57
N LEU A 133 0.33 11.53 -2.00
CA LEU A 133 -0.10 10.88 -0.75
C LEU A 133 -0.17 9.35 -0.90
N LEU A 134 -0.76 8.86 -1.99
CA LEU A 134 -0.84 7.42 -2.27
C LEU A 134 0.54 6.81 -2.56
N THR A 135 1.44 7.56 -3.17
CA THR A 135 2.84 7.14 -3.38
C THR A 135 3.57 7.03 -2.05
N LEU A 136 3.47 8.04 -1.19
CA LEU A 136 4.06 8.00 0.16
C LEU A 136 3.49 6.84 0.99
N TRP A 137 2.18 6.62 0.92
CA TRP A 137 1.54 5.48 1.55
C TRP A 137 2.12 4.14 1.05
N THR A 138 2.29 4.03 -0.26
CA THR A 138 2.86 2.82 -0.88
C THR A 138 4.32 2.62 -0.46
N LEU A 139 5.11 3.69 -0.39
CA LEU A 139 6.49 3.62 0.11
C LEU A 139 6.58 3.16 1.57
N LEU A 140 5.64 3.56 2.43
CA LEU A 140 5.59 3.06 3.81
C LEU A 140 5.35 1.55 3.86
N ILE A 141 4.49 0.99 2.99
CA ILE A 141 4.31 -0.47 2.90
C ILE A 141 5.61 -1.14 2.43
N VAL A 142 6.33 -0.54 1.46
CA VAL A 142 7.64 -1.06 1.04
C VAL A 142 8.63 -1.10 2.20
N ILE A 143 8.68 -0.03 3.01
CA ILE A 143 9.55 0.02 4.20
C ILE A 143 9.16 -1.07 5.21
N GLU A 144 7.86 -1.26 5.49
CA GLU A 144 7.40 -2.36 6.35
C GLU A 144 7.82 -3.73 5.81
N LEU A 145 7.68 -3.96 4.51
CA LEU A 145 8.10 -5.20 3.84
C LEU A 145 9.61 -5.44 4.01
N ILE A 146 10.45 -4.41 3.84
CA ILE A 146 11.90 -4.49 3.99
C ILE A 146 12.29 -4.77 5.45
N LEU A 147 11.78 -4.00 6.40
CA LEU A 147 12.07 -4.19 7.83
C LEU A 147 11.68 -5.61 8.28
N PHE A 148 10.55 -6.11 7.79
CA PHE A 148 10.11 -7.47 8.07
C PHE A 148 11.05 -8.51 7.46
N ALA A 149 11.47 -8.34 6.21
CA ALA A 149 12.40 -9.25 5.54
C ALA A 149 13.79 -9.29 6.23
N ILE A 150 14.26 -8.15 6.75
CA ILE A 150 15.51 -8.05 7.52
C ILE A 150 15.38 -8.82 8.84
N ASN A 151 14.33 -8.55 9.62
CA ASN A 151 14.09 -9.27 10.88
C ASN A 151 13.97 -10.78 10.66
N TYR A 152 13.36 -11.19 9.55
CA TYR A 152 13.23 -12.59 9.18
C TYR A 152 14.54 -13.34 8.87
N HIS A 153 15.59 -12.62 8.47
CA HIS A 153 16.92 -13.19 8.23
C HIS A 153 17.82 -13.16 9.47
N ARG A 154 17.47 -12.34 10.47
CA ARG A 154 18.17 -12.25 11.75
C ARG A 154 17.84 -13.43 12.67
N ASP A 155 16.64 -14.01 12.53
CA ASP A 155 16.14 -15.20 13.25
C ASP A 155 16.19 -16.51 12.42
#